data_AF-A0A8J7XI31-F1
#
_entry.id   AF-A0A8J7XI31-F1
#
_cell.length_a   1.000
_cell.length_b   1.000
_cell.length_c   1.000
_cell.angle_alpha   90.00
_cell.angle_beta   90.00
_cell.angle_gamma   90.00
#
_symmetry.space_group_name_H-M   'P 1'
#
loop_
_entity.id
_entity.type
_entity.pdbx_description
1 polymer ?
#
loop_
_entity_poly.entity_id
_entity_poly.type
_entity_poly.pdbx_seq_one_letter_code
_entity_poly.pdbx_strand_id
1 'polypeptide(L)'
;ESPVLSGEKPGPHKIQGIGAGFIPQVLRTDLIDEVVKVNYQEAKQTANRLASEEGIFCGVSSGAAAHAAVVVARRVENEGKTIVVILPDTGERYLTTDLYETKGWTAEYEI
;
A
#
# COMPACT_ATOMS: atom_id res chain seq x y z
N GLU A 1 2.27 -6.22 11.19
CA GLU A 1 2.26 -6.72 9.80
C GLU A 1 1.79 -8.18 9.78
N SER A 2 1.22 -8.66 8.68
CA SER A 2 0.68 -10.03 8.55
C SER A 2 1.17 -10.76 7.28
N PRO A 3 2.46 -11.14 7.19
CA PRO A 3 3.08 -11.66 5.96
C PRO A 3 2.91 -13.18 5.81
N VAL A 4 1.67 -13.66 5.87
CA VAL A 4 1.36 -15.11 5.85
C VAL A 4 1.85 -15.79 4.58
N LEU A 5 1.80 -15.12 3.42
CA LEU A 5 2.29 -15.67 2.15
C LEU A 5 3.83 -15.82 2.11
N SER A 6 4.55 -15.17 3.03
CA SER A 6 6.00 -15.31 3.19
C SER A 6 6.37 -16.33 4.29
N GLY A 7 5.39 -17.09 4.82
CA GLY A 7 5.61 -18.10 5.86
C GLY A 7 5.68 -17.54 7.29
N GLU A 8 5.40 -16.25 7.48
CA GLU A 8 5.42 -15.60 8.79
C GLU A 8 4.04 -15.67 9.48
N LYS A 9 4.02 -15.44 10.80
CA LYS A 9 2.77 -15.46 11.59
C LYS A 9 1.87 -14.27 11.24
N PRO A 10 0.54 -14.43 11.32
CA PRO A 10 -0.38 -13.30 11.21
C PRO A 10 -0.18 -12.32 12.37
N GLY A 11 -0.45 -11.04 12.12
CA GLY A 11 -0.31 -9.98 13.12
C GLY A 11 -1.07 -8.72 12.74
N PRO A 12 -1.38 -7.84 13.70
CA PRO A 12 -2.11 -6.59 13.42
C PRO A 12 -1.31 -5.72 12.44
N HIS A 13 -1.99 -5.06 11.52
CA HIS A 13 -1.41 -4.11 10.57
C HIS A 13 -2.41 -3.02 10.19
N LYS A 14 -1.90 -1.94 9.59
CA LYS A 14 -2.71 -0.76 9.21
C LYS A 14 -3.03 -0.67 7.71
N ILE A 15 -2.48 -1.56 6.88
CA ILE A 15 -2.79 -1.61 5.45
C ILE A 15 -4.15 -2.28 5.24
N GLN A 16 -5.23 -1.50 5.23
CA GLN A 16 -6.59 -2.00 5.02
C GLN A 16 -6.77 -2.60 3.62
N GLY A 17 -7.54 -3.68 3.51
CA GLY A 17 -7.88 -4.34 2.24
C GLY A 17 -7.03 -5.55 1.86
N ILE A 18 -5.81 -5.68 2.40
CA ILE A 18 -4.91 -6.83 2.17
C ILE A 18 -4.44 -7.44 3.49
N GLY A 19 -3.65 -8.51 3.47
CA GLY A 19 -3.00 -9.05 4.68
C GLY A 19 -3.94 -9.74 5.68
N ALA A 20 -5.00 -10.41 5.20
CA ALA A 20 -6.12 -10.95 6.00
C ALA A 20 -5.78 -11.93 7.16
N GLY A 21 -4.52 -12.27 7.41
CA GLY A 21 -4.11 -13.16 8.50
C GLY A 21 -4.21 -14.65 8.19
N PHE A 22 -4.57 -15.02 6.96
CA PHE A 22 -4.61 -16.39 6.46
C PHE A 22 -4.48 -16.39 4.92
N ILE A 23 -4.39 -17.57 4.31
CA ILE A 23 -4.40 -17.76 2.84
C ILE A 23 -5.85 -18.00 2.39
N PRO A 24 -6.49 -17.06 1.65
CA PRO A 24 -7.86 -17.26 1.17
C PRO A 24 -7.97 -18.44 0.22
N GLN A 25 -9.06 -19.22 0.28
CA GLN A 25 -9.26 -20.38 -0.60
C GLN A 25 -9.30 -20.03 -2.10
N VAL A 26 -9.72 -18.80 -2.42
CA VAL A 26 -9.78 -18.30 -3.80
C VAL A 26 -8.41 -17.86 -4.34
N LEU A 27 -7.38 -17.74 -3.49
CA LEU A 27 -6.05 -17.32 -3.90
C LEU A 27 -5.29 -18.50 -4.53
N ARG A 28 -4.95 -18.37 -5.81
CA ARG A 28 -4.11 -19.32 -6.54
C ARG A 28 -2.62 -18.98 -6.37
N THR A 29 -1.97 -19.56 -5.36
CA THR A 29 -0.55 -19.27 -5.06
C THR A 29 0.43 -19.79 -6.11
N ASP A 30 0.01 -20.75 -6.93
CA ASP A 30 0.76 -21.28 -8.07
C ASP A 30 0.98 -20.26 -9.19
N LEU A 31 0.17 -19.19 -9.25
CA LEU A 31 0.33 -18.10 -10.21
C LEU A 31 1.25 -16.97 -9.73
N ILE A 32 1.74 -17.05 -8.49
CA ILE A 32 2.52 -15.99 -7.86
C ILE A 32 4.00 -16.32 -8.00
N ASP A 33 4.71 -15.57 -8.83
CA ASP A 33 6.18 -15.68 -8.96
C ASP A 33 6.91 -15.16 -7.71
N GLU A 34 6.38 -14.08 -7.10
CA GLU A 34 7.01 -13.41 -5.97
C GLU A 34 5.98 -12.72 -5.05
N VAL A 35 6.28 -12.67 -3.75
CA VAL A 35 5.57 -11.84 -2.77
C VAL A 35 6.50 -10.73 -2.26
N VAL A 36 6.20 -9.48 -2.62
CA VAL A 36 6.92 -8.30 -2.10
C VAL A 36 6.28 -7.87 -0.79
N LYS A 37 7.08 -7.83 0.29
CA LYS A 37 6.62 -7.31 1.60
C LYS A 37 6.73 -5.80 1.61
N VAL A 38 5.64 -5.13 2.02
CA VAL A 38 5.58 -3.68 2.17
C VAL A 38 5.00 -3.36 3.54
N ASN A 39 5.66 -2.49 4.30
CA ASN A 39 5.18 -2.06 5.61
C ASN A 39 4.24 -0.86 5.50
N TYR A 40 3.51 -0.57 6.58
CA TYR A 40 2.55 0.54 6.59
C TYR A 40 3.15 1.91 6.24
N GLN A 41 4.38 2.21 6.68
CA GLN A 41 4.99 3.51 6.43
C GLN A 41 5.36 3.69 4.96
N GLU A 42 5.89 2.65 4.32
CA GLU A 42 6.18 2.64 2.88
C GLU A 42 4.90 2.84 2.06
N ALA A 43 3.83 2.12 2.42
CA ALA A 43 2.52 2.24 1.78
C ALA A 43 1.94 3.66 1.95
N LYS A 44 1.93 4.18 3.18
CA LYS A 44 1.44 5.53 3.50
C LYS A 44 2.24 6.60 2.74
N GLN A 45 3.57 6.56 2.79
CA GLN A 45 4.42 7.53 2.08
C GLN A 45 4.15 7.50 0.57
N THR A 46 4.02 6.31 0.00
CA THR A 46 3.77 6.16 -1.44
C THR A 46 2.37 6.66 -1.84
N ALA A 47 1.33 6.39 -1.05
CA ALA A 47 -0.01 6.92 -1.29
C ALA A 47 -0.07 8.46 -1.20
N ASN A 48 0.69 9.06 -0.26
CA ASN A 48 0.82 10.52 -0.16
C ASN A 48 1.54 11.11 -1.39
N ARG A 49 2.63 10.48 -1.83
CA ARG A 49 3.36 10.90 -3.05
C ARG A 49 2.52 10.77 -4.30
N LEU A 50 1.76 9.68 -4.47
CA LEU A 50 0.81 9.54 -5.59
C LEU A 50 -0.19 10.69 -5.62
N ALA A 51 -0.70 11.12 -4.46
CA ALA A 51 -1.63 12.25 -4.40
C ALA A 51 -0.94 13.59 -4.73
N SER A 52 0.27 13.84 -4.20
CA SER A 52 0.95 15.13 -4.36
C SER A 52 1.75 15.30 -5.66
N GLU A 53 2.31 14.21 -6.20
CA GLU A 53 3.19 14.20 -7.38
C GLU A 53 2.41 13.84 -8.65
N GLU A 54 1.44 12.92 -8.56
CA GLU A 54 0.74 12.35 -9.72
C GLU A 54 -0.76 12.73 -9.77
N GLY A 55 -1.29 13.39 -8.74
CA GLY A 55 -2.73 13.72 -8.64
C GLY A 55 -3.64 12.50 -8.43
N ILE A 56 -3.08 11.37 -8.00
CA ILE A 56 -3.80 10.11 -7.79
C ILE A 56 -4.10 9.94 -6.30
N PHE A 57 -5.33 10.30 -5.90
CA PHE A 57 -5.79 10.18 -4.52
C PHE A 57 -6.36 8.79 -4.23
N CYS A 58 -5.60 7.93 -3.55
CA CYS A 58 -5.87 6.49 -3.41
C CYS A 58 -5.74 5.97 -1.97
N GLY A 59 -6.27 4.78 -1.70
CA GLY A 59 -6.14 4.18 -0.36
C GLY A 59 -4.75 3.62 -0.04
N VAL A 60 -4.59 3.15 1.19
CA VAL A 60 -3.31 2.63 1.69
C VAL A 60 -2.83 1.39 0.94
N SER A 61 -3.74 0.50 0.52
CA SER A 61 -3.39 -0.70 -0.27
C SER A 61 -2.86 -0.35 -1.66
N SER A 62 -3.39 0.71 -2.27
CA SER A 62 -2.88 1.30 -3.52
C SER A 62 -1.45 1.80 -3.34
N GLY A 63 -1.16 2.49 -2.23
CA GLY A 63 0.20 2.89 -1.88
C GLY A 63 1.15 1.70 -1.71
N ALA A 64 0.70 0.60 -1.08
CA ALA A 64 1.49 -0.61 -0.95
C ALA A 64 1.80 -1.26 -2.31
N ALA A 65 0.79 -1.39 -3.18
CA ALA A 65 0.94 -1.96 -4.51
C ALA A 65 1.89 -1.12 -5.39
N ALA A 66 1.74 0.22 -5.37
CA ALA A 66 2.61 1.13 -6.11
C ALA A 66 4.05 1.10 -5.58
N HIS A 67 4.24 1.00 -4.27
CA HIS A 67 5.57 0.86 -3.67
C HIS A 67 6.26 -0.41 -4.17
N ALA A 68 5.56 -1.55 -4.12
CA ALA A 68 6.06 -2.81 -4.64
C ALA A 68 6.39 -2.72 -6.14
N ALA A 69 5.54 -2.08 -6.94
CA ALA A 69 5.78 -1.87 -8.36
C ALA A 69 7.06 -1.07 -8.62
N VAL A 70 7.31 0.02 -7.87
CA VAL A 70 8.54 0.82 -7.98
C VAL A 70 9.77 0.01 -7.58
N VAL A 71 9.68 -0.80 -6.53
CA VAL A 71 10.78 -1.70 -6.11
C VAL A 71 11.11 -2.70 -7.22
N VAL A 72 10.10 -3.33 -7.82
CA VAL A 72 10.27 -4.29 -8.92
C VAL A 72 10.80 -3.60 -10.19
N ALA A 73 10.31 -2.39 -10.49
CA ALA A 73 10.74 -1.61 -11.66
C ALA A 73 12.19 -1.17 -11.61
N ARG A 74 12.75 -0.97 -10.41
CA ARG A 74 14.15 -0.55 -10.22
C ARG A 74 15.17 -1.68 -10.41
N ARG A 75 14.70 -2.93 -10.58
CA ARG A 75 15.59 -4.07 -10.79
C ARG A 75 16.14 -4.05 -12.22
N VAL A 76 17.43 -4.37 -12.36
CA VAL A 76 18.15 -4.31 -13.63
C VAL A 76 17.50 -5.20 -14.68
N GLU A 77 17.04 -6.39 -14.29
CA GLU A 77 16.36 -7.34 -15.17
C GLU A 77 15.01 -6.84 -15.70
N ASN A 78 14.47 -5.75 -15.15
CA ASN A 78 13.20 -5.15 -15.57
C ASN A 78 13.36 -3.84 -16.35
N GLU A 79 14.59 -3.46 -16.71
CA GLU A 79 14.85 -2.31 -17.58
C GLU A 79 14.08 -2.44 -18.91
N GLY A 80 13.38 -1.38 -19.29
CA GLY A 80 12.57 -1.33 -20.52
C GLY A 80 11.26 -2.13 -20.49
N LYS A 81 10.94 -2.85 -19.40
CA LYS A 81 9.67 -3.58 -19.27
C LYS A 81 8.54 -2.69 -18.78
N THR A 82 7.32 -3.08 -19.12
CA THR A 82 6.10 -2.47 -18.58
C THR A 82 5.62 -3.23 -17.35
N ILE A 83 5.41 -2.51 -16.24
CA ILE A 83 4.82 -3.04 -15.02
C ILE A 83 3.45 -2.41 -14.84
N VAL A 84 2.44 -3.25 -14.61
CA VAL A 84 1.06 -2.82 -14.35
C VAL A 84 0.75 -3.04 -12.88
N VAL A 85 0.13 -2.05 -12.25
CA VAL A 85 -0.27 -2.08 -10.84
C VAL A 85 -1.74 -1.72 -10.69
N ILE A 86 -2.44 -2.40 -9.78
CA ILE A 86 -3.83 -2.12 -9.44
C ILE A 86 -3.86 -1.20 -8.22
N LEU A 87 -4.62 -0.11 -8.32
CA LEU A 87 -4.93 0.79 -7.21
C LEU A 87 -6.40 0.55 -6.81
N PRO A 88 -6.68 -0.24 -5.76
CA PRO A 88 -8.01 -0.82 -5.56
C PRO A 88 -9.13 0.17 -5.23
N ASP A 89 -8.81 1.33 -4.63
CA ASP A 89 -9.78 2.28 -4.11
C ASP A 89 -9.24 3.72 -4.04
N THR A 90 -10.16 4.68 -3.89
CA THR A 90 -9.84 6.11 -3.75
C THR A 90 -9.54 6.49 -2.29
N GLY A 91 -8.73 7.55 -2.12
CA GLY A 91 -8.26 8.02 -0.83
C GLY A 91 -9.34 8.62 0.08
N GLU A 92 -10.50 9.01 -0.47
CA GLU A 92 -11.58 9.69 0.26
C GLU A 92 -12.10 8.88 1.45
N ARG A 93 -12.10 7.54 1.34
CA ARG A 93 -12.57 6.61 2.36
C ARG A 93 -11.64 6.56 3.59
N TYR A 94 -10.45 7.13 3.48
CA TYR A 94 -9.39 7.02 4.48
C TYR A 94 -9.13 8.33 5.23
N LEU A 95 -9.96 9.36 5.04
CA LEU A 95 -9.81 10.65 5.73
C LEU A 95 -9.96 10.57 7.26
N THR A 96 -10.61 9.53 7.78
CA THR A 96 -10.71 9.26 9.23
C THR A 96 -9.55 8.42 9.77
N THR A 97 -8.58 8.08 8.93
CA THR A 97 -7.38 7.32 9.29
C THR A 97 -6.15 8.23 9.32
N ASP A 98 -5.02 7.71 9.79
CA ASP A 98 -3.75 8.44 9.74
C ASP A 98 -3.11 8.46 8.33
N LEU A 99 -3.74 7.95 7.27
CA LEU A 99 -3.16 7.90 5.92
C LEU A 99 -2.79 9.30 5.38
N TYR A 100 -3.72 10.25 5.52
CA TYR A 100 -3.60 11.63 5.02
C TYR A 100 -3.58 12.68 6.14
N GLU A 101 -3.27 12.26 7.36
CA GLU A 101 -3.18 13.17 8.50
C GLU A 101 -2.10 14.24 8.25
N THR A 102 -2.55 15.48 8.13
CA THR A 102 -1.68 16.65 8.00
C THR A 102 -1.20 17.04 9.40
N LYS A 103 0.12 17.05 9.61
CA LYS A 103 0.68 17.74 10.78
C LYS A 103 0.40 19.24 10.59
N GLY A 104 -0.51 19.81 11.39
CA GLY A 104 -0.58 21.26 11.60
C GLY A 104 -1.83 21.99 11.10
N TRP A 105 -3.03 21.44 11.30
CA TRP A 105 -4.27 22.23 11.21
C TRP A 105 -5.06 22.20 12.53
N THR A 106 -4.37 22.36 13.66
CA THR A 106 -5.03 22.95 14.83
C THR A 106 -5.09 24.44 14.58
N ALA A 107 -6.16 24.91 13.93
CA ALA A 107 -6.58 26.28 14.17
C ALA A 107 -6.93 26.32 15.66
N GLU A 108 -6.08 26.93 16.48
CA GLU A 108 -6.43 27.33 17.83
C GLU A 108 -7.60 28.31 17.69
N TYR A 109 -8.82 27.80 17.79
CA TYR A 109 -9.98 28.63 18.08
C TYR A 109 -9.98 28.80 19.60
N GLU A 110 -9.33 29.87 20.06
CA GLU A 110 -9.66 30.43 21.37
C GLU A 110 -11.11 30.93 21.30
N ILE A 111 -11.98 30.33 22.12
CA ILE A 111 -13.31 30.86 22.45
C ILE A 111 -13.16 31.73 23.68
#